data_AF-A0AAW7YT01-F1
#
_entry.id   AF-A0AAW7YT01-F1
#
_cell.length_a   1.000
_cell.length_b   1.000
_cell.length_c   1.000
_cell.angle_alpha   90.00
_cell.angle_beta   90.00
_cell.angle_gamma   90.00
#
_symmetry.space_group_name_H-M   'P 1'
#
loop_
_entity.id
_entity.type
_entity.pdbx_description
1 polymer ?
#
loop_
_entity_poly.entity_id
_entity_poly.type
_entity_poly.pdbx_seq_one_letter_code
_entity_poly.pdbx_strand_id
1 'polypeptide(L)'
;IAVNAGADGVGLYRTEVPFLMQDRFPSEDEQYIRYRDILKSYSGKEVCMRTLDVGGDKQLPYFPIVEENPFLGWRGIRLTLDHPEI
;
A
#
# COMPACT_ATOMS: atom_id res chain seq x y z
N ILE A 1 11.79 3.02 -11.01
CA ILE A 1 11.03 4.14 -10.39
C ILE A 1 11.60 5.43 -10.96
N ALA A 2 10.80 6.24 -11.67
CA ALA A 2 11.27 7.53 -12.15
C ALA A 2 11.28 8.51 -10.96
N VAL A 3 12.46 8.97 -10.55
CA VAL A 3 12.60 10.01 -9.53
C VAL A 3 12.28 11.34 -10.21
N ASN A 4 11.26 12.04 -9.73
CA ASN A 4 11.02 13.41 -10.16
C ASN A 4 12.10 14.31 -9.53
N ALA A 5 13.14 14.63 -10.30
CA ALA A 5 14.32 15.34 -9.82
C ALA A 5 13.99 16.72 -9.20
N GLY A 6 12.85 17.32 -9.57
CA GLY A 6 12.37 18.59 -9.02
C GLY A 6 11.47 18.48 -7.77
N ALA A 7 11.20 17.28 -7.24
CA ALA A 7 10.35 17.11 -6.06
C ALA A 7 11.17 17.17 -4.76
N ASP A 8 10.64 17.85 -3.73
CA ASP A 8 11.25 17.95 -2.39
C ASP A 8 11.08 16.70 -1.52
N GLY A 9 10.41 15.68 -2.05
CA GLY A 9 10.09 14.44 -1.36
C GLY A 9 8.86 13.77 -1.96
N VAL A 10 8.26 12.86 -1.21
CA VAL A 10 7.01 12.18 -1.56
C VAL A 10 6.00 12.42 -0.44
N GLY A 11 5.03 13.30 -0.67
CA GLY A 11 3.98 13.61 0.32
C GLY A 11 2.95 12.49 0.51
N LEU A 12 2.88 11.53 -0.41
CA LEU A 12 2.03 10.34 -0.29
C LEU A 12 2.56 9.20 -1.18
N TYR A 13 3.10 8.16 -0.56
CA TYR A 13 3.40 6.89 -1.20
C TYR A 13 2.27 5.90 -0.92
N ARG A 14 1.57 5.49 -1.99
CA ARG A 14 0.46 4.53 -1.95
C ARG A 14 1.00 3.11 -2.02
N THR A 15 0.80 2.35 -0.95
CA THR A 15 1.33 0.98 -0.79
C THR A 15 0.45 -0.09 -1.44
N GLU A 16 -0.72 0.25 -1.97
CA GLU A 16 -1.69 -0.70 -2.52
C GLU A 16 -1.26 -1.34 -3.84
N VAL A 17 -0.39 -0.69 -4.62
CA VAL A 17 -0.06 -1.12 -5.99
C VAL A 17 0.50 -2.56 -6.02
N PRO A 18 1.49 -2.94 -5.20
CA PRO A 18 1.97 -4.33 -5.15
C PRO A 18 0.90 -5.34 -4.74
N PHE A 19 -0.06 -4.96 -3.90
CA PHE A 19 -1.16 -5.83 -3.46
C PHE A 19 -2.17 -6.05 -4.60
N LEU A 20 -2.50 -4.98 -5.35
CA LEU A 20 -3.43 -5.06 -6.47
C LEU A 20 -2.88 -5.81 -7.69
N MET A 21 -1.56 -5.85 -7.86
CA MET A 21 -0.90 -6.47 -9.02
C MET A 21 -0.54 -7.94 -8.83
N GLN A 22 -0.65 -8.47 -7.61
CA GLN A 22 -0.28 -9.85 -7.28
C GLN A 22 -1.53 -10.71 -7.08
N ASP A 23 -1.33 -12.02 -7.01
CA ASP A 23 -2.35 -13.04 -6.74
C ASP A 23 -2.34 -13.53 -5.28
N ARG A 24 -1.55 -12.88 -4.43
CA ARG A 24 -1.42 -13.13 -2.99
C ARG A 24 -0.91 -11.88 -2.28
N PHE A 25 -0.99 -11.88 -0.94
CA PHE A 25 -0.34 -10.84 -0.13
C PHE A 25 1.19 -10.85 -0.33
N PRO A 26 1.81 -9.70 -0.58
CA PRO A 26 3.26 -9.60 -0.64
C PRO A 26 3.86 -9.86 0.75
N SER A 27 4.94 -10.63 0.82
CA SER A 27 5.62 -10.90 2.09
C SER A 27 6.27 -9.65 2.68
N GLU A 28 6.59 -9.67 3.97
CA GLU A 28 7.35 -8.60 4.64
C GLU A 28 8.64 -8.28 3.87
N ASP A 29 9.41 -9.30 3.46
CA ASP A 29 10.65 -9.11 2.70
C ASP A 29 10.43 -8.42 1.35
N GLU A 30 9.36 -8.77 0.63
CA GLU A 30 9.00 -8.13 -0.63
C GLU A 30 8.61 -6.67 -0.43
N GLN A 31 7.87 -6.37 0.64
CA GLN A 31 7.51 -5.01 1.03
C GLN A 31 8.77 -4.21 1.43
N TYR A 32 9.61 -4.77 2.30
CA TYR A 32 10.86 -4.18 2.77
C TYR A 32 11.77 -3.78 1.62
N ILE A 33 12.04 -4.70 0.68
CA ILE A 33 12.91 -4.43 -0.46
C ILE A 33 12.39 -3.24 -1.26
N ARG A 34 11.08 -3.20 -1.55
CA ARG A 34 10.45 -2.11 -2.30
C ARG A 34 10.51 -0.78 -1.57
N TYR A 35 10.14 -0.75 -0.29
CA TYR A 35 10.11 0.47 0.51
C TYR A 35 11.51 1.03 0.71
N ARG A 36 12.50 0.16 0.97
CA ARG A 36 13.90 0.54 1.04
C ARG A 36 14.38 1.18 -0.26
N ASP A 37 14.05 0.61 -1.41
CA ASP A 37 14.51 1.11 -2.70
C ASP A 37 13.88 2.48 -3.05
N ILE A 38 12.61 2.70 -2.65
CA ILE A 38 11.96 4.01 -2.72
C ILE A 38 12.68 5.02 -1.82
N LEU A 39 12.92 4.69 -0.55
CA LEU A 39 13.59 5.59 0.39
C LEU A 39 15.01 5.95 -0.05
N LYS A 40 15.76 4.97 -0.59
CA LYS A 40 17.09 5.21 -1.18
C LYS A 40 17.04 6.18 -2.36
N SER A 41 16.01 6.08 -3.20
CA SER A 41 15.84 6.94 -4.38
C SER A 41 15.52 8.40 -4.01
N TYR A 42 15.01 8.64 -2.79
CA TYR A 42 14.71 9.94 -2.21
C TYR A 42 15.62 10.26 -1.01
N SER A 43 16.87 9.78 -1.02
CA SER A 43 17.82 9.98 0.08
C SER A 43 17.92 11.46 0.51
N GLY A 44 17.72 11.71 1.81
CA GLY A 44 17.74 13.06 2.38
C GLY A 44 16.44 13.86 2.21
N LYS A 45 15.41 13.27 1.60
CA LYS A 45 14.08 13.87 1.42
C LYS A 45 13.02 13.07 2.16
N GLU A 46 11.93 13.72 2.56
CA GLU A 46 10.82 13.06 3.25
C GLU A 46 10.00 12.17 2.31
N VAL A 47 9.58 11.01 2.80
CA VAL A 47 8.65 10.10 2.10
C VAL A 47 7.57 9.68 3.09
N CYS A 48 6.37 10.23 2.92
CA CYS A 48 5.20 9.84 3.71
C CYS A 48 4.57 8.58 3.10
N MET A 49 4.78 7.44 3.75
CA MET A 49 4.18 6.16 3.36
C MET A 49 2.83 5.99 4.03
N ARG A 50 1.81 5.69 3.24
CA ARG A 50 0.50 5.32 3.77
C ARG A 50 0.43 3.80 3.94
N THR A 51 -0.05 3.34 5.09
CA THR A 51 -0.37 1.92 5.30
C THR A 51 -1.41 1.43 4.29
N LEU A 52 -1.58 0.11 4.21
CA LEU A 52 -2.46 -0.52 3.24
C LEU A 52 -3.88 0.06 3.28
N ASP A 53 -4.35 0.58 2.15
CA ASP A 53 -5.68 1.16 1.98
C ASP A 53 -6.46 0.48 0.84
N VAL A 54 -6.78 -0.79 1.07
CA VAL A 54 -7.57 -1.67 0.17
C VAL A 54 -8.98 -1.90 0.71
N GLY A 55 -9.84 -2.52 -0.09
CA GLY A 55 -11.29 -2.56 0.11
C GLY A 55 -11.99 -1.43 -0.67
N GLY A 56 -13.31 -1.32 -0.59
CA GLY A 56 -14.04 -0.40 -1.45
C GLY A 56 -13.98 -0.82 -2.92
N ASP A 57 -13.49 0.07 -3.79
CA ASP A 57 -13.23 -0.15 -5.21
C ASP A 57 -11.91 -0.90 -5.48
N LYS A 58 -11.03 -1.02 -4.48
CA LYS A 58 -9.72 -1.68 -4.58
C LYS A 58 -9.78 -3.10 -4.04
N GLN A 59 -10.57 -3.95 -4.69
CA GLN A 59 -10.71 -5.35 -4.28
C GLN A 59 -9.47 -6.17 -4.64
N LEU A 60 -9.07 -7.06 -3.73
CA LEU A 60 -8.01 -8.03 -3.94
C LEU A 60 -8.63 -9.35 -4.42
N PRO A 61 -8.33 -9.86 -5.63
CA PRO A 61 -8.95 -11.08 -6.14
C PRO A 61 -8.74 -12.31 -5.24
N TYR A 62 -7.65 -12.32 -4.48
CA TYR A 62 -7.24 -13.39 -3.56
C TYR A 62 -7.73 -13.18 -2.12
N PHE A 63 -8.43 -12.08 -1.84
CA PHE A 63 -9.03 -11.78 -0.53
C PHE A 63 -10.42 -11.15 -0.75
N PRO A 64 -11.42 -11.94 -1.20
CA PRO A 64 -12.73 -11.42 -1.56
C PRO A 64 -13.52 -10.98 -0.32
N ILE A 65 -14.07 -9.77 -0.38
CA ILE A 65 -14.94 -9.19 0.65
C ILE A 65 -16.27 -8.83 -0.03
N VAL A 66 -17.39 -9.27 0.56
CA VAL A 66 -18.75 -8.98 0.05
C VAL A 66 -19.46 -8.10 1.06
N GLU A 67 -19.80 -6.88 0.64
CA GLU A 67 -20.48 -5.89 1.46
C GLU A 67 -21.51 -5.12 0.62
N GLU A 68 -22.61 -4.68 1.25
CA GLU A 68 -23.63 -3.86 0.59
C GLU A 68 -23.07 -2.48 0.19
N ASN A 69 -22.25 -1.87 1.05
CA ASN A 69 -21.56 -0.61 0.76
C ASN A 69 -20.06 -0.67 1.11
N PRO A 70 -19.20 -1.04 0.15
CA PRO A 70 -17.76 -1.18 0.36
C PRO A 70 -17.03 0.11 0.78
N PHE A 71 -17.56 1.30 0.47
CA PHE A 71 -16.93 2.57 0.86
C PHE A 71 -17.16 2.91 2.34
N LEU A 72 -18.25 2.41 2.92
CA LEU A 72 -18.57 2.54 4.34
C LEU A 72 -18.13 1.32 5.17
N GLY A 73 -17.70 0.25 4.50
CA GLY A 73 -17.40 -1.06 5.07
C GLY A 73 -15.96 -1.28 5.51
N TRP A 74 -15.47 -2.49 5.27
CA TRP A 74 -14.23 -3.04 5.77
C TRP A 74 -13.06 -2.73 4.83
N ARG A 75 -12.41 -1.60 5.11
CA ARG A 75 -11.32 -1.07 4.28
C ARG A 75 -10.26 -0.34 5.07
N GLY A 76 -9.09 -0.18 4.46
CA GLY A 76 -7.93 0.50 5.03
C GLY A 76 -7.60 0.04 6.43
N ILE A 77 -7.45 0.97 7.38
CA ILE A 77 -7.01 0.66 8.73
C ILE A 77 -7.91 -0.36 9.45
N ARG A 78 -9.21 -0.41 9.14
CA ARG A 78 -10.14 -1.38 9.76
C ARG A 78 -9.74 -2.81 9.41
N LEU A 79 -9.38 -3.04 8.15
CA LEU A 79 -8.92 -4.35 7.68
C LEU A 79 -7.62 -4.75 8.36
N THR A 80 -6.63 -3.87 8.40
CA THR A 80 -5.31 -4.18 8.99
C THR A 80 -5.33 -4.29 10.52
N LEU A 81 -6.33 -3.71 11.19
CA LEU A 81 -6.53 -3.90 12.63
C LEU A 81 -7.15 -5.25 12.96
N ASP A 82 -8.05 -5.75 12.11
CA ASP A 82 -8.64 -7.07 12.25
C ASP A 82 -7.70 -8.20 11.76
N HIS A 83 -6.80 -7.87 10.84
CA HIS A 83 -5.77 -8.76 10.28
C HIS A 83 -4.36 -8.22 10.54
N PRO A 84 -3.84 -8.34 11.77
CA PRO A 84 -2.52 -7.83 12.14
C PRO A 84 -1.35 -8.57 11.45
N GLU A 85 -1.62 -9.71 10.81
CA GLU A 85 -0.65 -10.48 10.02
C GLU A 85 -0.39 -9.92 8.61
N ILE A 86 -1.22 -8.97 8.14
CA ILE A 86 -1.10 -8.30 6.83
C ILE A 86 -0.21 -7.06 6.93
#